data_AF-A0A7C4WI63-F1
#
_entry.id   AF-A0A7C4WI63-F1
#
_cell.length_a   1.000
_cell.length_b   1.000
_cell.length_c   1.000
_cell.angle_alpha   90.00
_cell.angle_beta   90.00
_cell.angle_gamma   90.00
#
_symmetry.space_group_name_H-M   'P 1'
#
loop_
_entity.id
_entity.type
_entity.pdbx_description
1 polymer ?
#
loop_
_entity_poly.entity_id
_entity_poly.type
_entity_poly.pdbx_seq_one_letter_code
_entity_poly.pdbx_strand_id
1 'polypeptide(L)'
;MDVLDEEVFAVIMAIVVVASVVGIAQLIRSEVVEPFTAIGLLNSECRIGDYPKEVFEGEELRLCLYLYNHLGRPQLMMVKYKLGDKNVVPTNMTPSPEAPLKTFKFLLNHGANTTLPVRVPIPLNTELVGKEVALIFELWVYDKDLGEWVYSGRWVHLYVKMREAPIPWTKS
;
A
#
# COMPACT_ATOMS: atom_id res chain seq x y z
N MET A 1 -26.36 60.64 18.00
CA MET A 1 -26.60 59.22 17.67
C MET A 1 -25.28 58.53 17.94
N ASP A 2 -25.11 58.04 19.17
CA ASP A 2 -23.96 57.20 19.53
C ASP A 2 -24.16 55.85 18.86
N VAL A 3 -23.28 55.52 17.93
CA VAL A 3 -23.49 54.37 17.04
C VAL A 3 -23.12 53.06 17.73
N LEU A 4 -22.49 53.06 18.91
CA LEU A 4 -22.29 51.84 19.70
C LEU A 4 -22.30 52.15 21.21
N ASP A 5 -23.28 51.59 21.92
CA ASP A 5 -23.21 51.39 23.36
C ASP A 5 -21.96 50.55 23.69
N GLU A 6 -21.27 50.86 24.78
CA GLU A 6 -19.98 50.24 25.14
C GLU A 6 -20.12 48.71 25.26
N GLU A 7 -21.28 48.26 25.71
CA GLU A 7 -21.66 46.84 25.78
C GLU A 7 -21.75 46.20 24.39
N VAL A 8 -22.33 46.88 23.41
CA VAL A 8 -22.46 46.38 22.03
C VAL A 8 -21.09 46.33 21.37
N PHE A 9 -20.24 47.33 21.61
CA PHE A 9 -18.86 47.33 21.10
C PHE A 9 -18.04 46.16 21.68
N ALA A 10 -18.17 45.89 22.98
CA ALA A 10 -17.48 44.77 23.63
C ALA A 10 -17.90 43.41 23.05
N VAL A 11 -19.21 43.21 22.79
CA VAL A 11 -19.72 41.97 22.18
C VAL A 11 -19.19 41.79 20.75
N ILE A 12 -19.19 42.85 19.93
CA ILE A 12 -18.65 42.79 18.57
C ILE A 12 -17.17 42.45 18.60
N MET A 13 -16.40 43.08 19.50
CA MET A 13 -14.96 42.79 19.66
C MET A 13 -14.72 41.33 20.04
N ALA A 14 -15.51 40.77 20.96
CA ALA A 14 -15.39 39.37 21.35
C ALA A 14 -15.67 38.42 20.18
N ILE A 15 -16.69 38.68 19.37
CA ILE A 15 -17.00 37.89 18.17
C ILE A 15 -15.86 37.94 17.16
N VAL A 16 -15.29 39.12 16.91
CA VAL A 16 -14.16 39.28 15.98
C VAL A 16 -12.93 38.51 16.45
N VAL A 17 -12.62 38.55 17.75
CA VAL A 17 -11.51 37.79 18.32
C VAL A 17 -11.74 36.29 18.15
N VAL A 18 -12.92 35.78 18.49
CA VAL A 18 -13.25 34.36 18.34
C VAL A 18 -13.21 33.93 16.87
N ALA A 19 -13.81 34.71 15.97
CA ALA A 19 -13.80 34.42 14.54
C ALA A 19 -12.37 34.40 13.96
N SER A 20 -11.53 35.34 14.39
CA SER A 20 -10.12 35.40 13.99
C SER A 20 -9.34 34.18 14.47
N VAL A 21 -9.48 33.81 15.75
CA VAL A 21 -8.80 32.65 16.33
C VAL A 21 -9.25 31.36 15.64
N VAL A 22 -10.55 31.18 15.42
CA VAL A 22 -11.09 30.01 14.71
C VAL A 22 -10.63 29.98 13.26
N GLY A 23 -10.65 31.11 12.56
CA GLY A 23 -10.17 31.20 11.17
C GLY A 23 -8.69 30.83 11.03
N ILE A 24 -7.84 31.37 11.90
CA ILE A 24 -6.40 31.04 11.92
C ILE A 24 -6.20 29.57 12.30
N ALA A 25 -6.93 29.05 13.28
CA ALA A 25 -6.82 27.66 13.70
C ALA A 25 -7.16 26.68 12.56
N GLN A 26 -8.15 27.00 11.72
CA GLN A 26 -8.49 26.19 10.53
C GLN A 26 -7.39 26.24 9.46
N LEU A 27 -6.72 27.38 9.29
CA LEU A 27 -5.64 27.53 8.31
C LEU A 27 -4.34 26.82 8.73
N ILE A 28 -4.03 26.79 10.03
CA ILE A 28 -2.81 26.14 10.56
C ILE A 28 -3.02 24.63 10.75
N ARG A 29 -4.27 24.15 10.72
CA ARG A 29 -4.57 22.73 10.92
C ARG A 29 -3.89 21.90 9.82
N SER A 30 -2.98 21.01 10.23
CA SER A 30 -2.43 20.00 9.32
C SER A 30 -3.58 19.16 8.77
N GLU A 31 -3.67 19.05 7.44
CA GLU A 31 -4.66 18.21 6.76
C GLU A 31 -4.45 16.73 7.10
N VAL A 32 -3.23 16.36 7.47
CA VAL A 32 -2.85 15.00 7.88
C VAL A 32 -2.46 15.00 9.35
N VAL A 33 -3.28 14.35 10.18
CA VAL A 33 -3.04 14.15 11.62
C VAL A 33 -2.08 12.97 11.84
N GLU A 34 -2.26 11.90 11.07
CA GLU A 34 -1.41 10.70 11.10
C GLU A 34 -1.09 10.25 9.66
N PRO A 35 0.13 10.48 9.16
CA PRO A 35 0.49 10.10 7.80
C PRO A 35 0.64 8.58 7.67
N PHE A 36 0.06 8.00 6.63
CA PHE A 36 0.22 6.57 6.35
C PHE A 36 0.18 6.25 4.86
N THR A 37 0.65 5.05 4.54
CA THR A 37 0.45 4.38 3.25
C THR A 37 -0.30 3.08 3.48
N ALA A 38 -1.02 2.62 2.46
CA ALA A 38 -1.68 1.33 2.50
C ALA A 38 -1.33 0.50 1.26
N ILE A 39 -1.30 -0.82 1.46
CA ILE A 39 -1.19 -1.83 0.42
C ILE A 39 -2.29 -2.87 0.65
N GLY A 40 -2.93 -3.28 -0.43
CA GLY A 40 -3.88 -4.39 -0.46
C GLY A 40 -3.56 -5.33 -1.61
N LEU A 41 -3.72 -6.61 -1.37
CA LEU A 41 -3.71 -7.63 -2.41
C LEU A 41 -5.15 -8.00 -2.71
N LEU A 42 -5.49 -8.12 -3.99
CA LEU A 42 -6.82 -8.46 -4.48
C LEU A 42 -6.72 -9.61 -5.49
N ASN A 43 -7.82 -10.31 -5.69
CA ASN A 43 -7.89 -11.42 -6.63
C ASN A 43 -7.76 -10.95 -8.11
N SER A 44 -7.89 -11.88 -9.06
CA SER A 44 -7.76 -11.63 -10.50
C SER A 44 -8.80 -10.64 -11.07
N GLU A 45 -9.93 -10.47 -10.36
CA GLU A 45 -11.01 -9.52 -10.67
C GLU A 45 -10.87 -8.19 -9.91
N CYS A 46 -9.76 -7.99 -9.20
CA CYS A 46 -9.53 -6.84 -8.32
C CYS A 46 -10.58 -6.71 -7.20
N ARG A 47 -10.97 -7.83 -6.59
CA ARG A 47 -11.87 -7.90 -5.43
C ARG A 47 -11.18 -8.56 -4.24
N ILE A 48 -11.71 -8.27 -3.04
CA ILE A 48 -11.28 -8.96 -1.82
C ILE A 48 -12.01 -10.31 -1.76
N GLY A 49 -11.27 -11.38 -1.50
CA GLY A 49 -11.81 -12.74 -1.42
C GLY A 49 -11.57 -13.54 -2.70
N ASP A 50 -11.94 -14.81 -2.69
CA ASP A 50 -11.78 -15.73 -3.83
C ASP A 50 -10.35 -15.76 -4.41
N TYR A 51 -9.37 -15.71 -3.52
CA TYR A 51 -7.96 -15.85 -3.89
C TYR A 51 -7.66 -17.30 -4.32
N PRO A 52 -6.69 -17.48 -5.24
CA PRO A 52 -6.23 -18.82 -5.61
C PRO A 52 -5.70 -19.54 -4.38
N LYS A 53 -6.10 -20.79 -4.21
CA LYS A 53 -5.57 -21.69 -3.16
C LYS A 53 -4.38 -22.50 -3.63
N GLU A 54 -4.26 -22.66 -4.95
CA GLU A 54 -3.23 -23.44 -5.60
C GLU A 54 -2.64 -22.63 -6.76
N VAL A 55 -1.35 -22.82 -6.99
CA VAL A 55 -0.60 -22.24 -8.10
C VAL A 55 0.29 -23.30 -8.72
N PHE A 56 0.56 -23.19 -10.01
CA PHE A 56 1.41 -24.07 -10.79
C PHE A 56 2.80 -23.46 -10.94
N GLU A 57 3.85 -24.26 -10.77
CA GLU A 57 5.20 -23.77 -11.03
C GLU A 57 5.35 -23.30 -12.49
N GLY A 58 6.09 -22.22 -12.70
CA GLY A 58 6.29 -21.62 -14.03
C GLY A 58 5.11 -20.80 -14.57
N GLU A 59 3.97 -20.72 -13.87
CA GLU A 59 2.85 -19.89 -14.33
C GLU A 59 3.03 -18.39 -14.02
N GLU A 60 2.29 -17.53 -14.73
CA GLU A 60 2.10 -16.13 -14.35
C GLU A 60 0.71 -15.94 -13.73
N LEU A 61 0.65 -15.83 -12.41
CA LEU A 61 -0.60 -15.59 -11.69
C LEU A 61 -1.05 -14.14 -11.85
N ARG A 62 -2.34 -13.93 -12.16
CA ARG A 62 -2.94 -12.59 -12.20
C ARG A 62 -3.58 -12.25 -10.86
N LEU A 63 -3.09 -11.18 -10.23
CA LEU A 63 -3.68 -10.55 -9.03
C LEU A 63 -3.85 -9.06 -9.28
N CYS A 64 -4.45 -8.31 -8.34
CA CYS A 64 -4.40 -6.85 -8.37
C CYS A 64 -3.77 -6.29 -7.10
N LEU A 65 -3.04 -5.20 -7.25
CA LEU A 65 -2.49 -4.43 -6.13
C LEU A 65 -3.33 -3.17 -5.94
N TYR A 66 -3.75 -2.95 -4.70
CA TYR A 66 -4.31 -1.70 -4.22
C TYR A 66 -3.23 -0.93 -3.46
N LEU A 67 -3.09 0.37 -3.74
CA LEU A 67 -2.21 1.27 -2.99
C LEU A 67 -2.94 2.57 -2.66
N TYR A 68 -2.62 3.14 -1.50
CA TYR A 68 -3.13 4.44 -1.07
C TYR A 68 -2.02 5.26 -0.42
N ASN A 69 -1.97 6.55 -0.75
CA ASN A 69 -1.03 7.50 -0.18
C ASN A 69 -1.74 8.57 0.65
N HIS A 70 -1.53 8.56 1.96
CA HIS A 70 -2.01 9.56 2.91
C HIS A 70 -0.85 10.25 3.63
N LEU A 71 0.28 10.50 2.96
CA LEU A 71 1.47 11.10 3.57
C LEU A 71 1.48 12.64 3.58
N GLY A 72 0.41 13.31 3.14
CA GLY A 72 0.38 14.77 2.96
C GLY A 72 1.20 15.29 1.76
N ARG A 73 1.82 14.41 0.97
CA ARG A 73 2.64 14.75 -0.19
C ARG A 73 2.60 13.67 -1.28
N PRO A 74 2.92 14.00 -2.54
CA PRO A 74 3.15 12.98 -3.57
C PRO A 74 4.31 12.06 -3.19
N GLN A 75 4.08 10.75 -3.30
CA GLN A 75 5.02 9.71 -2.90
C GLN A 75 5.29 8.75 -4.06
N LEU A 76 6.57 8.50 -4.32
CA LEU A 76 6.99 7.41 -5.17
C LEU A 76 7.03 6.13 -4.32
N MET A 77 6.29 5.14 -4.77
CA MET A 77 6.01 3.89 -4.05
C MET A 77 6.46 2.71 -4.90
N MET A 78 6.91 1.65 -4.26
CA MET A 78 7.38 0.44 -4.90
C MET A 78 6.84 -0.77 -4.16
N VAL A 79 6.24 -1.70 -4.88
CA VAL A 79 5.90 -3.01 -4.34
C VAL A 79 6.93 -4.02 -4.83
N LYS A 80 7.62 -4.66 -3.89
CA LYS A 80 8.51 -5.79 -4.16
C LYS A 80 7.74 -7.07 -3.92
N TYR A 81 7.60 -7.88 -4.97
CA TYR A 81 7.04 -9.22 -4.89
C TYR A 81 8.18 -10.22 -4.66
N LYS A 82 8.00 -11.09 -3.67
CA LYS A 82 8.92 -12.14 -3.26
C LYS A 82 8.16 -13.44 -3.08
N LEU A 83 8.86 -14.56 -3.23
CA LEU A 83 8.36 -15.87 -2.87
C LEU A 83 9.10 -16.34 -1.63
N GLY A 84 8.37 -16.81 -0.63
CA GLY A 84 8.96 -17.36 0.58
C GLY A 84 8.12 -18.48 1.18
N ASP A 85 8.46 -18.87 2.39
CA ASP A 85 7.65 -19.75 3.24
C ASP A 85 7.01 -18.98 4.40
N LYS A 86 6.34 -19.70 5.31
CA LYS A 86 5.69 -19.12 6.49
C LYS A 86 6.64 -18.52 7.53
N ASN A 87 7.93 -18.85 7.49
CA ASN A 87 8.93 -18.41 8.47
C ASN A 87 9.66 -17.15 8.03
N VAL A 88 9.68 -16.85 6.73
CA VAL A 88 10.39 -15.70 6.14
C VAL A 88 9.46 -14.53 5.77
N VAL A 89 8.26 -14.53 6.33
CA VAL A 89 7.27 -13.46 6.13
C VAL A 89 7.73 -12.16 6.80
N PRO A 90 7.57 -10.97 6.18
CA PRO A 90 7.99 -9.71 6.76
C PRO A 90 7.32 -9.37 8.10
N THR A 91 7.93 -8.45 8.84
CA THR A 91 7.30 -7.76 9.97
C THR A 91 7.09 -6.27 9.63
N ASN A 92 6.53 -5.50 10.56
CA ASN A 92 6.41 -4.05 10.41
C ASN A 92 7.76 -3.31 10.46
N MET A 93 8.84 -3.97 10.88
CA MET A 93 10.17 -3.36 10.99
C MET A 93 11.20 -4.00 10.05
N THR A 94 10.98 -5.26 9.67
CA THR A 94 11.97 -6.04 8.93
C THR A 94 11.34 -6.63 7.67
N PRO A 95 11.87 -6.34 6.47
CA PRO A 95 11.40 -6.98 5.24
C PRO A 95 11.81 -8.47 5.24
N SER A 96 11.19 -9.24 4.37
CA SER A 96 11.61 -10.62 4.10
C SER A 96 13.06 -10.65 3.58
N PRO A 97 13.88 -11.62 3.99
CA PRO A 97 15.23 -11.80 3.46
C PRO A 97 15.24 -12.29 1.99
N GLU A 98 14.09 -12.74 1.48
CA GLU A 98 13.97 -13.30 0.13
C GLU A 98 14.27 -12.27 -0.97
N ALA A 99 14.83 -12.76 -2.07
CA ALA A 99 15.11 -11.94 -3.24
C ALA A 99 13.81 -11.53 -3.96
N PRO A 100 13.69 -10.26 -4.39
CA PRO A 100 12.52 -9.82 -5.15
C PRO A 100 12.49 -10.47 -6.53
N LEU A 101 11.40 -11.20 -6.83
CA LEU A 101 11.14 -11.78 -8.13
C LEU A 101 10.59 -10.74 -9.12
N LYS A 102 9.86 -9.73 -8.61
CA LYS A 102 9.31 -8.65 -9.42
C LYS A 102 9.14 -7.38 -8.62
N THR A 103 9.16 -6.24 -9.31
CA THR A 103 9.00 -4.92 -8.71
C THR A 103 8.00 -4.09 -9.51
N PHE A 104 7.09 -3.43 -8.81
CA PHE A 104 6.09 -2.55 -9.39
C PHE A 104 6.25 -1.15 -8.81
N LYS A 105 6.35 -0.10 -9.64
CA LYS A 105 6.55 1.28 -9.19
C LYS A 105 5.31 2.12 -9.49
N PHE A 106 4.97 3.01 -8.57
CA PHE A 106 3.80 3.86 -8.63
C PHE A 106 4.15 5.26 -8.13
N LEU A 107 3.55 6.29 -8.72
CA LEU A 107 3.60 7.65 -8.21
C LEU A 107 2.17 8.04 -7.84
N LEU A 108 1.93 8.30 -6.55
CA LEU A 108 0.60 8.68 -6.07
C LEU A 108 0.67 10.04 -5.40
N ASN A 109 -0.25 10.94 -5.76
CA ASN A 109 -0.47 12.20 -5.04
C ASN A 109 -1.02 11.92 -3.63
N HIS A 110 -0.96 12.92 -2.75
CA HIS A 110 -1.66 12.85 -1.47
C HIS A 110 -3.16 12.60 -1.69
N GLY A 111 -3.74 11.70 -0.90
CA GLY A 111 -5.16 11.37 -0.98
C GLY A 111 -5.54 10.49 -2.17
N ALA A 112 -4.59 10.14 -3.05
CA ALA A 112 -4.85 9.28 -4.20
C ALA A 112 -4.66 7.80 -3.86
N ASN A 113 -5.52 6.95 -4.46
CA ASN A 113 -5.33 5.51 -4.51
C ASN A 113 -5.18 5.02 -5.95
N THR A 114 -4.75 3.77 -6.11
CA THR A 114 -4.77 3.06 -7.38
C THR A 114 -5.04 1.58 -7.16
N THR A 115 -5.73 0.96 -8.10
CA THR A 115 -5.92 -0.49 -8.17
C THR A 115 -5.52 -0.96 -9.55
N LEU A 116 -4.50 -1.81 -9.66
CA LEU A 116 -3.98 -2.25 -10.95
C LEU A 116 -3.73 -3.76 -10.97
N PRO A 117 -4.12 -4.45 -12.06
CA PRO A 117 -3.77 -5.84 -12.25
C PRO A 117 -2.27 -5.99 -12.46
N VAL A 118 -1.69 -7.00 -11.82
CA VAL A 118 -0.28 -7.37 -11.90
C VAL A 118 -0.12 -8.84 -12.26
N ARG A 119 0.98 -9.14 -12.96
CA ARG A 119 1.40 -10.52 -13.24
C ARG A 119 2.50 -10.94 -12.28
N VAL A 120 2.19 -11.94 -11.48
CA VAL A 120 2.98 -12.47 -10.38
C VAL A 120 3.59 -13.79 -10.85
N PRO A 121 4.88 -13.81 -11.24
CA PRO A 121 5.50 -15.02 -11.74
C PRO A 121 5.69 -16.03 -10.59
N ILE A 122 5.34 -17.28 -10.86
CA ILE A 122 5.67 -18.41 -10.00
C ILE A 122 6.91 -19.08 -10.60
N PRO A 123 8.05 -19.10 -9.90
CA PRO A 123 9.28 -19.67 -10.44
C PRO A 123 9.12 -21.18 -10.66
N LEU A 124 9.85 -21.70 -11.65
CA LEU A 124 9.98 -23.14 -11.86
C LEU A 124 10.87 -23.70 -10.76
N ASN A 125 10.29 -24.43 -9.80
CA ASN A 125 11.02 -24.97 -8.66
C ASN A 125 10.30 -26.22 -8.13
N THR A 126 10.77 -27.37 -8.61
CA THR A 126 10.21 -28.68 -8.30
C THR A 126 10.34 -29.04 -6.81
N GLU A 127 11.27 -28.44 -6.06
CA GLU A 127 11.43 -28.68 -4.63
C GLU A 127 10.31 -28.04 -3.78
N LEU A 128 9.61 -27.05 -4.34
CA LEU A 128 8.49 -26.37 -3.70
C LEU A 128 7.15 -27.02 -4.03
N VAL A 129 7.08 -27.88 -5.04
CA VAL A 129 5.87 -28.61 -5.42
C VAL A 129 5.33 -29.42 -4.24
N GLY A 130 4.03 -29.30 -4.00
CA GLY A 130 3.33 -29.93 -2.88
C GLY A 130 3.41 -29.16 -1.56
N LYS A 131 4.29 -28.16 -1.44
CA LYS A 131 4.41 -27.31 -0.25
C LYS A 131 3.49 -26.10 -0.31
N GLU A 132 3.21 -25.55 0.86
CA GLU A 132 2.57 -24.24 1.00
C GLU A 132 3.64 -23.15 0.96
N VAL A 133 3.46 -22.17 0.08
CA VAL A 133 4.38 -21.05 -0.12
C VAL A 133 3.64 -19.73 0.11
N ALA A 134 4.38 -18.70 0.49
CA ALA A 134 3.88 -17.36 0.70
C ALA A 134 4.26 -16.47 -0.50
N LEU A 135 3.25 -15.92 -1.18
CA LEU A 135 3.42 -14.82 -2.13
C LEU A 135 3.48 -13.53 -1.31
N ILE A 136 4.66 -12.93 -1.18
CA ILE A 136 4.91 -11.80 -0.29
C ILE A 136 4.98 -10.51 -1.11
N PHE A 137 4.25 -9.48 -0.68
CA PHE A 137 4.24 -8.16 -1.30
C PHE A 137 4.60 -7.11 -0.26
N GLU A 138 5.78 -6.53 -0.39
CA GLU A 138 6.29 -5.50 0.50
C GLU A 138 6.14 -4.13 -0.12
N LEU A 139 5.64 -3.17 0.64
CA LEU A 139 5.60 -1.79 0.22
C LEU A 139 6.87 -1.05 0.68
N TRP A 140 7.49 -0.40 -0.28
CA TRP A 140 8.66 0.45 -0.13
C TRP A 140 8.31 1.85 -0.62
N VAL A 141 8.91 2.87 -0.01
CA VAL A 141 8.73 4.27 -0.37
C VAL A 141 10.08 4.87 -0.69
N TYR A 142 10.14 5.74 -1.70
CA TYR A 142 11.36 6.47 -1.99
C TYR A 142 11.51 7.62 -0.99
N ASP A 143 12.57 7.58 -0.20
CA ASP A 143 12.97 8.68 0.65
C ASP A 143 13.80 9.65 -0.18
N LYS A 144 13.30 10.88 -0.34
CA LYS A 144 13.95 11.91 -1.16
C LYS A 144 15.19 12.49 -0.50
N ASP A 145 15.23 12.49 0.83
CA ASP A 145 16.32 13.08 1.60
C ASP A 145 17.51 12.12 1.66
N LEU A 146 17.23 10.82 1.79
CA LEU A 146 18.25 9.76 1.72
C LEU A 146 18.60 9.34 0.28
N GLY A 147 17.72 9.64 -0.69
CA GLY A 147 17.90 9.27 -2.09
C GLY A 147 17.73 7.77 -2.37
N GLU A 148 17.10 7.02 -1.46
CA GLU A 148 17.00 5.57 -1.51
C GLU A 148 15.58 5.03 -1.24
N TRP A 149 15.39 3.74 -1.48
CA TRP A 149 14.13 3.06 -1.19
C TRP A 149 14.13 2.53 0.23
N VAL A 150 13.18 2.99 1.03
CA VAL A 150 13.02 2.62 2.44
C VAL A 150 11.80 1.70 2.59
N TYR A 151 11.95 0.65 3.38
CA TYR A 151 10.86 -0.26 3.69
C TYR A 151 9.81 0.46 4.54
N SER A 152 8.55 0.42 4.12
CA SER A 152 7.49 1.18 4.80
C SER A 152 6.92 0.49 6.04
N GLY A 153 7.33 -0.77 6.30
CA GLY A 153 6.68 -1.60 7.32
C GLY A 153 5.31 -2.15 6.92
N ARG A 154 4.81 -1.80 5.73
CA ARG A 154 3.54 -2.28 5.20
C ARG A 154 3.78 -3.41 4.21
N TRP A 155 3.05 -4.50 4.37
CA TRP A 155 3.17 -5.68 3.54
C TRP A 155 1.89 -6.49 3.61
N VAL A 156 1.68 -7.33 2.60
CA VAL A 156 0.59 -8.32 2.53
C VAL A 156 1.16 -9.62 1.97
N HIS A 157 0.51 -10.73 2.27
CA HIS A 157 0.90 -12.03 1.74
C HIS A 157 -0.32 -12.86 1.37
N LEU A 158 -0.11 -13.86 0.52
CA LEU A 158 -1.08 -14.89 0.20
C LEU A 158 -0.41 -16.26 0.31
N TYR A 159 -0.95 -17.15 1.13
CA TYR A 159 -0.54 -18.55 1.16
C TYR A 159 -1.23 -19.32 0.04
N VAL A 160 -0.43 -20.05 -0.73
CA VAL A 160 -0.88 -20.89 -1.82
C VAL A 160 -0.14 -22.21 -1.80
N LYS A 161 -0.80 -23.28 -2.24
CA LYS A 161 -0.15 -24.58 -2.42
C LYS A 161 0.45 -24.67 -3.81
N MET A 162 1.73 -24.98 -3.90
CA MET A 162 2.40 -25.13 -5.20
C MET A 162 2.11 -26.52 -5.80
N ARG A 163 1.85 -26.55 -7.11
CA ARG A 163 1.57 -27.73 -7.92
C ARG A 163 2.55 -27.82 -9.08
N GLU A 164 2.78 -29.04 -9.55
CA GLU A 164 3.55 -29.31 -10.75
C GLU A 164 2.83 -28.73 -11.96
N ALA A 165 3.58 -28.14 -12.89
CA ALA A 165 3.01 -27.57 -14.11
C ALA A 165 2.21 -28.62 -14.89
N PRO A 166 1.03 -28.29 -15.44
CA PRO A 166 0.30 -29.22 -16.29
C PRO A 166 1.15 -29.59 -17.51
N ILE A 167 1.29 -30.89 -17.78
CA ILE A 167 2.01 -31.39 -18.96
C ILE A 167 1.31 -30.79 -20.21
N PRO A 168 2.03 -30.10 -21.11
CA PRO A 168 1.42 -29.63 -22.35
C PRO A 168 0.94 -30.85 -23.13
N TRP A 169 -0.34 -30.86 -23.53
CA TRP A 169 -0.92 -31.91 -24.36
C TRP A 169 -0.16 -32.02 -25.68
N THR A 170 0.83 -32.91 -25.76
CA THR A 170 1.37 -33.39 -27.03
C THR A 170 0.29 -34.28 -27.64
N LYS A 171 -0.32 -33.80 -28.73
CA LYS A 171 -1.16 -34.65 -29.58
C LYS A 171 -0.30 -35.83 -30.05
N SER A 172 -0.64 -37.03 -29.60
CA SER A 172 -0.17 -38.30 -30.17
C SER A 172 -0.71 -38.49 -31.58
#